data_AF-A0A8T4MJ16-F1
#
_entry.id   AF-A0A8T4MJ16-F1
#
_cell.length_a   1.000
_cell.length_b   1.000
_cell.length_c   1.000
_cell.angle_alpha   90.00
_cell.angle_beta   90.00
_cell.angle_gamma   90.00
#
_symmetry.space_group_name_H-M   'P 1'
#
loop_
_entity.id
_entity.type
_entity.pdbx_description
1 polymer ?
#
loop_
_entity_poly.entity_id
_entity_poly.type
_entity_poly.pdbx_seq_one_letter_code
_entity_poly.pdbx_strand_id
1 'polypeptide(L)'
;MENIDKNLVDELDRLEKAKKDTEDKINNIKAELINIAKLENKELLFGTHKMCSIKPYNKMIYPEDKSKLVDLIKSKGLYDSLSMLNKLFKNKLENK
;
A
#
# COMPACT_ATOMS: atom_id res chain seq x y z
N MET A 1 23.17 -29.52 27.31
CA MET A 1 23.05 -28.56 26.20
C MET A 1 21.70 -28.68 25.46
N GLU A 2 20.75 -29.50 25.94
CA GLU A 2 19.59 -29.99 25.17
C GLU A 2 18.27 -29.19 25.29
N ASN A 3 18.24 -28.05 26.00
CA ASN A 3 17.01 -27.30 26.25
C ASN A 3 17.05 -25.82 25.86
N ILE A 4 18.20 -25.32 25.41
CA ILE A 4 18.33 -23.90 25.02
C ILE A 4 17.58 -23.65 23.70
N ASP A 5 17.76 -24.56 22.73
CA ASP A 5 17.16 -24.40 21.40
C ASP A 5 15.63 -24.47 21.45
N LYS A 6 15.06 -25.37 22.27
CA LYS A 6 13.61 -25.48 22.47
C LYS A 6 13.02 -24.23 23.11
N ASN A 7 13.66 -23.72 24.18
CA ASN A 7 13.22 -22.49 24.84
C ASN A 7 13.28 -21.27 23.91
N LEU A 8 14.30 -21.19 23.04
CA LEU A 8 14.41 -20.12 22.04
C LEU A 8 13.33 -20.23 20.96
N VAL A 9 13.01 -21.44 20.51
CA VAL A 9 11.93 -21.68 19.53
C VAL A 9 10.56 -21.36 20.13
N ASP A 10 10.30 -21.76 21.38
CA ASP A 10 9.03 -21.48 22.06
C ASP A 10 8.84 -19.97 22.33
N GLU A 11 9.91 -19.27 22.73
CA GLU A 11 9.85 -17.82 22.92
C GLU A 11 9.70 -17.09 21.57
N LEU A 12 10.32 -17.60 20.50
CA LEU A 12 10.11 -17.07 19.15
C LEU A 12 8.65 -17.20 18.71
N ASP A 13 8.04 -18.39 18.85
CA ASP A 13 6.62 -18.61 18.52
C ASP A 13 5.69 -17.68 19.32
N ARG A 14 5.99 -17.49 20.62
CA ARG A 14 5.25 -16.55 21.46
C ARG A 14 5.37 -15.11 20.95
N LEU A 15 6.57 -14.66 20.59
CA LEU A 15 6.81 -13.32 20.06
C LEU A 15 6.16 -13.12 18.69
N GLU A 16 6.17 -14.13 17.83
CA GLU A 16 5.51 -14.09 16.53
C GLU A 16 3.98 -14.01 16.67
N LYS A 17 3.39 -14.76 17.61
CA LYS A 17 1.97 -14.65 17.95
C LYS A 17 1.64 -13.26 18.49
N ALA A 18 2.42 -12.75 19.44
CA ALA A 18 2.21 -11.42 20.00
C ALA A 18 2.34 -10.32 18.94
N LYS A 19 3.28 -10.47 18.00
CA LYS A 19 3.43 -9.58 16.84
C LYS A 19 2.18 -9.60 15.97
N LYS A 20 1.70 -10.78 15.59
CA LYS A 20 0.49 -10.93 14.77
C LYS A 20 -0.74 -10.32 15.45
N ASP A 21 -0.96 -10.62 16.72
CA ASP A 21 -2.08 -10.07 17.48
C ASP A 21 -2.01 -8.54 17.59
N THR A 22 -0.80 -7.99 17.71
CA THR A 22 -0.57 -6.55 17.72
C THR A 22 -0.85 -5.92 16.36
N GLU A 23 -0.43 -6.55 15.27
CA GLU A 23 -0.72 -6.12 13.91
C GLU A 23 -2.22 -6.12 13.63
N ASP A 24 -2.95 -7.15 14.05
CA ASP A 24 -4.40 -7.24 13.89
C ASP A 24 -5.12 -6.13 14.68
N LYS A 25 -4.71 -5.88 15.92
CA LYS A 25 -5.23 -4.75 16.72
C LYS A 25 -4.95 -3.40 16.05
N ILE A 26 -3.75 -3.19 15.53
CA ILE A 26 -3.39 -1.96 14.80
C ILE A 26 -4.31 -1.78 13.58
N ASN A 27 -4.58 -2.86 12.84
CA ASN A 27 -5.44 -2.81 11.66
C ASN A 27 -6.90 -2.49 12.01
N ASN A 28 -7.42 -3.07 13.09
CA ASN A 28 -8.76 -2.75 13.59
C ASN A 28 -8.87 -1.27 13.99
N ILE A 29 -7.91 -0.75 14.75
CA ILE A 29 -7.88 0.67 15.15
C ILE A 29 -7.82 1.57 13.91
N LYS A 30 -7.01 1.24 12.89
CA LYS A 30 -6.97 2.00 11.64
C LYS A 30 -8.33 2.03 10.94
N ALA A 31 -9.04 0.91 10.90
CA ALA A 31 -10.37 0.83 10.29
C ALA A 31 -11.39 1.71 11.05
N GLU A 32 -11.36 1.69 12.38
CA GLU A 32 -12.20 2.56 13.21
C GLU A 32 -11.89 4.04 12.98
N LEU A 33 -10.61 4.42 12.95
CA LEU A 33 -10.19 5.80 12.67
C LEU A 33 -10.68 6.27 11.28
N ILE A 34 -10.61 5.41 10.26
CA ILE A 34 -11.15 5.72 8.92
C ILE A 34 -12.66 5.96 8.99
N ASN A 35 -13.40 5.14 9.75
CA ASN A 35 -14.85 5.31 9.90
C ASN A 35 -15.20 6.60 10.62
N ILE A 36 -14.49 6.94 11.70
CA ILE A 36 -14.67 8.22 12.42
C ILE A 36 -14.40 9.41 11.49
N ALA A 37 -13.27 9.38 10.76
CA ALA A 37 -12.93 10.43 9.81
C ALA A 37 -13.99 10.63 8.71
N LYS A 38 -14.60 9.53 8.23
CA LYS A 38 -15.72 9.60 7.27
C LYS A 38 -16.98 10.22 7.89
N LEU A 39 -17.34 9.82 9.11
CA LEU A 39 -18.51 10.36 9.81
C LEU A 39 -18.37 11.85 10.13
N GLU A 40 -17.17 12.26 10.53
CA GLU A 40 -16.86 13.67 10.85
C GLU A 40 -16.50 14.52 9.62
N ASN A 41 -16.38 13.89 8.44
CA ASN A 41 -15.92 14.50 7.20
C ASN A 41 -14.58 15.27 7.37
N LYS A 42 -13.61 14.63 8.05
CA LYS A 42 -12.27 15.18 8.32
C LYS A 42 -11.18 14.32 7.71
N GLU A 43 -10.18 14.95 7.14
CA GLU A 43 -8.98 14.27 6.61
C GLU A 43 -7.85 14.15 7.64
N LEU A 44 -7.99 14.82 8.78
CA LEU A 44 -7.00 14.87 9.86
C LEU A 44 -7.67 14.56 11.20
N LEU A 45 -7.12 13.58 11.92
CA LEU A 45 -7.47 13.26 13.29
C LEU A 45 -6.29 13.57 14.21
N PHE A 46 -6.56 14.10 15.39
CA PHE A 46 -5.54 14.50 16.36
C PHE A 46 -5.62 13.60 17.59
N GLY A 47 -4.52 12.95 17.92
CA GLY A 47 -4.29 12.35 19.23
C GLY A 47 -3.42 13.28 20.10
N THR A 48 -3.25 12.91 21.36
CA THR A 48 -2.51 13.71 22.36
C THR A 48 -1.08 14.04 21.95
N HIS A 49 -0.43 13.15 21.19
CA HIS A 49 0.99 13.29 20.81
C HIS A 49 1.25 13.19 19.30
N LYS A 50 0.22 12.92 18.50
CA LYS A 50 0.39 12.65 17.07
C LYS A 50 -0.89 12.95 16.30
N MET A 51 -0.73 13.43 15.07
CA MET A 51 -1.82 13.54 14.10
C MET A 51 -1.81 12.38 13.10
N CYS A 52 -2.99 11.96 12.66
CA CYS A 52 -3.20 10.95 11.64
C CYS A 52 -3.89 11.62 10.44
N SER A 53 -3.27 11.49 9.25
CA SER A 53 -3.88 11.94 7.99
C SER A 53 -4.52 10.76 7.28
N ILE A 54 -5.81 10.87 6.99
CA ILE A 54 -6.61 9.88 6.31
C ILE A 54 -6.92 10.44 4.93
N LYS A 55 -6.32 9.81 3.91
CA LYS A 55 -6.47 10.21 2.52
C LYS A 55 -7.18 9.11 1.75
N PRO A 56 -8.32 9.39 1.11
CA PRO A 56 -8.90 8.46 0.17
C PRO A 56 -7.91 8.24 -0.96
N TYR A 57 -7.69 6.98 -1.33
CA TYR A 57 -6.91 6.65 -2.50
C TYR A 57 -7.77 5.79 -3.43
N ASN A 58 -7.70 6.10 -4.72
CA ASN A 58 -8.31 5.26 -5.73
C ASN A 58 -7.26 4.25 -6.19
N LYS A 59 -7.48 2.98 -5.86
CA LYS A 59 -6.65 1.91 -6.39
C LYS A 59 -6.96 1.75 -7.88
N MET A 60 -6.08 2.24 -8.75
CA MET A 60 -6.14 1.90 -10.16
C MET A 60 -5.60 0.48 -10.35
N ILE A 61 -6.50 -0.44 -10.68
CA ILE A 61 -6.13 -1.80 -11.07
C ILE A 61 -5.89 -1.78 -12.56
N TYR A 62 -4.73 -2.29 -12.98
CA TYR A 62 -4.42 -2.40 -14.39
C TYR A 62 -5.34 -3.48 -15.01
N PRO A 63 -6.12 -3.14 -16.05
CA PRO A 63 -7.09 -4.08 -16.61
C PRO A 63 -6.38 -5.24 -17.32
N GLU A 64 -6.95 -6.45 -17.21
CA GLU A 64 -6.45 -7.62 -17.94
C GLU A 64 -6.60 -7.42 -19.45
N ASP A 65 -7.79 -6.98 -19.89
CA ASP A 65 -8.02 -6.50 -21.25
C ASP A 65 -7.70 -5.01 -21.38
N LYS A 66 -6.62 -4.73 -22.10
CA LYS A 66 -6.06 -3.38 -22.28
C LYS A 66 -6.66 -2.64 -23.46
N SER A 67 -7.47 -3.29 -24.29
CA SER A 67 -7.95 -2.73 -25.55
C SER A 67 -8.70 -1.41 -25.33
N LYS A 68 -9.61 -1.38 -24.36
CA LYS A 68 -10.37 -0.17 -23.98
C LYS A 68 -9.48 0.96 -23.46
N LEU A 69 -8.44 0.62 -22.69
CA LEU A 69 -7.49 1.60 -22.18
C LEU A 69 -6.64 2.19 -23.32
N VAL A 70 -6.17 1.35 -24.22
CA VAL A 70 -5.41 1.76 -25.41
C VAL A 70 -6.24 2.65 -26.32
N ASP A 71 -7.49 2.30 -26.57
CA ASP A 71 -8.39 3.10 -27.40
C ASP A 71 -8.73 4.44 -26.75
N LEU A 72 -8.93 4.47 -25.43
CA LEU A 72 -9.10 5.72 -24.68
C LEU A 72 -7.87 6.62 -24.81
N ILE A 73 -6.67 6.06 -24.63
CA ILE A 73 -5.40 6.79 -24.78
C ILE A 73 -5.26 7.35 -26.20
N LYS A 74 -5.59 6.57 -27.23
CA LYS A 74 -5.59 7.02 -28.63
C LYS A 74 -6.62 8.13 -28.87
N SER A 75 -7.85 7.97 -28.36
CA SER A 75 -8.91 8.98 -28.49
C SER A 75 -8.57 10.32 -27.83
N LYS A 76 -7.68 10.31 -26.82
CA LYS A 76 -7.18 11.51 -26.14
C LYS A 76 -5.91 12.08 -26.77
N GLY A 77 -5.41 11.48 -27.85
CA GLY A 77 -4.19 11.90 -28.54
C GLY A 77 -2.91 11.68 -27.72
N LEU A 78 -2.97 10.88 -26.64
CA LEU A 78 -1.85 10.66 -25.73
C LEU A 78 -0.97 9.47 -26.12
N TYR A 79 -1.41 8.67 -27.10
CA TYR A 79 -0.78 7.41 -27.46
C TYR A 79 0.67 7.58 -27.92
N ASP A 80 0.95 8.57 -28.75
CA ASP A 80 2.30 8.80 -29.28
C ASP A 80 3.25 9.28 -28.19
N SER A 81 2.80 10.18 -27.31
CA SER A 81 3.60 10.66 -26.17
C SER A 81 3.89 9.55 -25.17
N LEU A 82 2.89 8.72 -24.84
CA LEU A 82 3.06 7.64 -23.87
C LEU A 82 3.85 6.45 -24.44
N SER A 83 3.72 6.15 -25.73
CA SER A 83 4.52 5.09 -26.38
C SER A 83 6.00 5.48 -26.51
N MET A 84 6.31 6.77 -26.58
CA MET A 84 7.68 7.28 -26.54
C MET A 84 8.35 7.16 -25.16
N LEU A 85 7.59 7.14 -24.06
CA LEU A 85 8.14 6.95 -22.72
C LEU A 85 8.95 5.65 -22.62
N ASN A 86 8.46 4.55 -23.20
CA ASN A 86 9.19 3.29 -23.23
C ASN A 86 10.55 3.40 -23.94
N LYS A 87 10.64 4.19 -25.01
CA LYS A 87 11.92 4.45 -25.71
C LYS A 87 12.86 5.28 -24.84
N LEU A 88 12.34 6.31 -24.18
CA LEU A 88 13.12 7.16 -23.27
C LEU A 88 13.66 6.40 -22.06
N PHE A 89 12.85 5.54 -21.44
CA PHE A 89 13.27 4.70 -20.32
C PHE A 89 14.32 3.66 -20.72
N LYS A 90 14.17 3.04 -21.90
CA LYS A 90 15.13 2.08 -22.43
C LYS A 90 16.52 2.73 -22.62
N ASN A 91 16.57 3.88 -23.27
CA ASN A 91 17.83 4.61 -23.45
C ASN A 91 18.47 5.00 -22.11
N LYS A 92 17.68 5.29 -21.07
CA LYS A 92 18.20 5.67 -19.74
C LYS A 92 18.76 4.47 -18.96
N LEU A 93 18.33 3.25 -19.27
CA LEU A 93 18.85 2.01 -18.71
C LEU A 93 20.08 1.51 -19.47
N GLU A 94 20.14 1.73 -20.79
CA GLU A 94 21.28 1.33 -21.63
C GLU A 94 22.49 2.29 -21.52
N ASN A 95 22.29 3.53 -21.04
CA ASN A 95 23.36 4.50 -20.79
C ASN A 95 23.82 4.53 -19.32
N LYS A 96 23.66 3.43 -18.59
CA LYS A 96 24.14 3.24 -17.21
C LYS A 96 25.10 2.07 -17.17
#